data_AF-A0A9W4RCP4-F1
#
_entry.id   AF-A0A9W4RCP4-F1
#
_cell.length_a   1.000
_cell.length_b   1.000
_cell.length_c   1.000
_cell.angle_alpha   90.00
_cell.angle_beta   90.00
_cell.angle_gamma   90.00
#
_symmetry.space_group_name_H-M   'P 1'
#
loop_
_entity.id
_entity.type
_entity.pdbx_description
1 polymer ?
#
loop_
_entity_poly.entity_id
_entity_poly.type
_entity_poly.pdbx_seq_one_letter_code
_entity_poly.pdbx_strand_id
1 'polypeptide(L)'
;MNWLIQSDRDGAAGASHPRLYHFGATVITHVRSRPQIDVPFFKPAGFWVSVGDSWLRLVRASSHLADFSLAKSTEVSVVASQLIWLRNFEEIVDFERRFRTEWSHAGVSHTSIGWDKVAAAADGVVITDLDFDKLYRTRELHWAISWECASGCIWNSLAVTRLTEIVNASPLDPL
;
A
#
# COMPACT_ATOMS: atom_id res chain seq x y z
N MET A 1 -19.29 8.86 -11.42
CA MET A 1 -18.01 8.47 -12.02
C MET A 1 -17.69 7.07 -11.49
N ASN A 2 -17.94 6.05 -12.32
CA ASN A 2 -17.88 4.63 -11.96
C ASN A 2 -16.43 4.15 -12.02
N TRP A 3 -15.85 3.75 -10.88
CA TRP A 3 -14.64 2.91 -10.84
C TRP A 3 -15.01 1.42 -10.94
N LEU A 4 -16.06 1.10 -11.71
CA LEU A 4 -16.19 -0.25 -12.26
C LEU A 4 -15.00 -0.40 -13.19
N ILE A 5 -13.99 -1.14 -12.72
CA ILE A 5 -13.03 -1.90 -13.52
C ILE A 5 -12.68 -1.12 -14.79
N GLN A 6 -11.66 -0.26 -14.73
CA GLN A 6 -10.93 0.09 -15.95
C GLN A 6 -10.31 -1.21 -16.48
N SER A 7 -11.13 -1.97 -17.19
CA SER A 7 -10.73 -3.06 -18.04
C SER A 7 -9.79 -2.46 -19.07
N ASP A 8 -8.67 -3.14 -19.30
CA ASP A 8 -7.72 -2.93 -20.37
C ASP A 8 -8.41 -2.70 -21.72
N ARG A 9 -8.77 -1.44 -21.98
CA ARG A 9 -9.15 -0.90 -23.27
C ARG A 9 -8.53 0.47 -23.32
N ASP A 10 -7.26 0.50 -23.69
CA ASP A 10 -6.82 1.18 -24.90
C ASP A 10 -5.30 1.02 -25.04
N GLY A 11 -4.87 0.69 -26.26
CA GLY A 11 -3.50 0.35 -26.64
C GLY A 11 -2.49 1.49 -26.51
N ALA A 12 -2.18 1.90 -25.29
CA ALA A 12 -0.89 2.45 -24.91
C ALA A 12 -0.10 1.33 -24.24
N ALA A 13 1.20 1.20 -24.52
CA ALA A 13 2.07 0.17 -23.96
C ALA A 13 1.80 0.00 -22.45
N GLY A 14 1.24 -1.15 -22.08
CA GLY A 14 0.67 -1.40 -20.76
C GLY A 14 1.70 -1.14 -19.68
N ALA A 15 1.48 -0.10 -18.88
CA ALA A 15 2.29 0.14 -17.70
C ALA A 15 2.07 -1.05 -16.76
N SER A 16 3.03 -1.97 -16.75
CA SER A 16 3.01 -3.08 -15.81
C SER A 16 2.99 -2.51 -14.40
N HIS A 17 2.13 -3.06 -13.55
CA HIS A 17 2.15 -2.73 -12.14
C HIS A 17 3.54 -3.04 -11.55
N PRO A 18 4.06 -2.19 -10.65
CA PRO A 18 5.36 -2.45 -10.05
C PRO A 18 5.32 -3.75 -9.24
N ARG A 19 6.47 -4.42 -9.15
CA ARG A 19 6.60 -5.66 -8.37
C ARG A 19 6.39 -5.37 -6.89
N LEU A 20 5.68 -6.26 -6.22
CA LEU A 20 5.37 -6.18 -4.80
C LEU A 20 6.21 -7.20 -4.03
N TYR A 21 6.77 -6.78 -2.91
CA TYR A 21 7.61 -7.63 -2.06
C TYR A 21 7.16 -7.58 -0.62
N HIS A 22 7.19 -8.72 0.05
CA HIS A 22 7.13 -8.79 1.50
C HIS A 22 8.52 -9.10 2.04
N PHE A 23 8.93 -8.32 3.03
CA PHE A 23 10.16 -8.53 3.76
C PHE A 23 9.81 -9.08 5.15
N GLY A 24 10.43 -10.19 5.52
CA GLY A 24 10.10 -10.95 6.72
C GLY A 24 11.34 -11.57 7.39
N ALA A 25 11.23 -11.89 8.68
CA ALA A 25 12.22 -12.72 9.37
C ALA A 25 12.26 -14.16 8.80
N THR A 26 11.13 -14.62 8.27
CA THR A 26 10.97 -15.89 7.57
C THR A 26 10.30 -15.66 6.22
N VAL A 27 10.47 -16.60 5.29
CA VAL A 27 9.69 -16.65 4.06
C VAL A 27 8.22 -16.79 4.43
N ILE A 28 7.37 -15.96 3.83
CA ILE A 28 5.93 -16.09 4.04
C ILE A 28 5.34 -17.11 3.07
N THR A 29 4.56 -18.03 3.60
CA THR A 29 3.94 -19.13 2.83
C THR A 29 2.43 -18.98 2.70
N HIS A 30 1.81 -18.10 3.49
CA HIS A 30 0.37 -17.84 3.47
C HIS A 30 0.02 -16.42 3.92
N VAL A 31 -1.01 -15.82 3.32
CA VAL A 31 -1.60 -14.54 3.74
C VAL A 31 -2.95 -14.81 4.40
N ARG A 32 -3.28 -14.05 5.44
CA ARG A 32 -4.57 -14.15 6.15
C ARG A 32 -5.40 -12.90 5.90
N SER A 33 -6.68 -13.08 5.58
CA SER A 33 -7.61 -11.95 5.50
C SER A 33 -7.78 -11.28 6.86
N ARG A 34 -7.98 -9.96 6.85
CA ARG A 34 -8.23 -9.13 8.01
C ARG A 34 -9.42 -8.21 7.73
N PRO A 35 -10.46 -8.20 8.58
CA PRO A 35 -11.53 -7.22 8.43
C PRO A 35 -10.96 -5.82 8.68
N GLN A 36 -11.44 -4.85 7.90
CA GLN A 36 -11.21 -3.45 8.24
C GLN A 36 -12.29 -2.97 9.20
N ILE A 37 -11.86 -2.17 10.16
CA ILE A 37 -12.72 -1.44 11.09
C ILE A 37 -12.35 0.03 11.00
N ASP A 38 -13.33 0.91 11.12
CA ASP A 38 -13.09 2.36 11.11
C ASP A 38 -12.54 2.78 12.48
N VAL A 39 -11.22 2.74 12.61
CA VAL A 39 -10.51 3.26 13.79
C VAL A 39 -9.76 4.52 13.36
N PRO A 40 -10.14 5.70 13.89
CA PRO A 40 -9.51 6.94 13.51
C PRO A 40 -7.99 6.94 13.67
N PHE A 41 -7.29 7.49 12.67
CA PHE A 41 -5.83 7.60 12.61
C PHE A 41 -5.03 6.29 12.52
N PHE A 42 -5.67 5.13 12.46
CA PHE A 42 -4.96 3.87 12.27
C PHE A 42 -4.72 3.59 10.79
N LYS A 43 -3.58 2.95 10.50
CA LYS A 43 -3.30 2.31 9.21
C LYS A 43 -4.25 1.12 9.01
N PRO A 44 -4.52 0.71 7.76
CA PRO A 44 -5.35 -0.46 7.51
C PRO A 44 -4.67 -1.72 8.05
N ALA A 45 -5.48 -2.65 8.56
CA ALA A 45 -5.00 -3.90 9.10
C ALA A 45 -4.88 -4.94 7.97
N GLY A 46 -3.68 -5.43 7.67
CA GLY A 46 -3.55 -6.40 6.58
C GLY A 46 -2.13 -6.86 6.35
N PHE A 47 -1.94 -7.48 5.21
CA PHE A 47 -0.66 -7.94 4.74
C PHE A 47 0.06 -6.81 4.01
N TRP A 48 1.16 -6.35 4.60
CA TRP A 48 1.94 -5.23 4.08
C TRP A 48 3.01 -5.69 3.09
N VAL A 49 3.09 -4.96 1.98
CA VAL A 49 4.03 -5.16 0.90
C VAL A 49 4.76 -3.85 0.58
N SER A 50 6.02 -3.96 0.19
CA SER A 50 6.82 -2.89 -0.41
C SER A 50 6.57 -2.84 -1.91
N VAL A 51 6.54 -1.64 -2.47
CA VAL A 51 6.63 -1.43 -3.91
C VAL A 51 8.10 -1.42 -4.29
N GLY A 52 8.55 -2.37 -5.09
CA GLY A 52 9.98 -2.53 -5.37
C GLY A 52 10.81 -2.63 -4.08
N ASP A 53 11.90 -1.88 -4.03
CA ASP A 53 12.83 -1.82 -2.92
C ASP A 53 12.58 -0.67 -1.93
N SER A 54 11.43 0.02 -2.03
CA SER A 54 11.15 1.24 -1.23
C SER A 54 11.30 1.02 0.28
N TRP A 55 10.82 -0.10 0.82
CA TRP A 55 11.03 -0.43 2.23
C TRP A 55 12.50 -0.64 2.59
N LEU A 56 13.27 -1.33 1.74
CA LEU A 56 14.69 -1.56 1.98
C LEU A 56 15.49 -0.26 1.95
N ARG A 57 15.14 0.66 1.05
CA ARG A 57 15.74 2.01 1.02
C ARG A 57 15.47 2.76 2.32
N LEU A 58 14.23 2.74 2.80
CA LEU A 58 13.85 3.38 4.07
C LEU A 58 14.63 2.78 5.25
N VAL A 59 14.69 1.44 5.35
CA VAL A 59 15.43 0.74 6.41
C VAL A 59 16.92 1.09 6.39
N ARG A 60 17.56 1.11 5.21
CA ARG A 60 18.98 1.43 5.09
C ARG A 60 19.29 2.89 5.40
N ALA A 61 18.38 3.80 5.07
CA ALA A 61 18.51 5.21 5.40
C ALA A 61 18.27 5.49 6.89
N SER A 62 17.63 4.58 7.61
CA SER A 62 17.22 4.76 9.00
C SER A 62 18.09 3.94 9.96
N SER A 63 19.01 4.59 10.66
CA SER A 63 19.91 3.93 11.64
C SER A 63 19.15 3.12 12.70
N HIS A 64 17.93 3.53 13.05
CA HIS A 64 17.07 2.84 14.03
C HIS A 64 16.33 1.63 13.47
N LEU A 65 16.27 1.46 12.15
CA LEU A 65 15.61 0.34 11.49
C LEU A 65 16.60 -0.70 10.96
N ALA A 66 17.91 -0.47 11.09
CA ALA A 66 18.96 -1.31 10.50
C ALA A 66 18.88 -2.80 10.92
N ASP A 67 18.44 -3.08 12.16
CA ASP A 67 18.23 -4.44 12.67
C ASP A 67 16.96 -5.11 12.08
N PHE A 68 16.09 -4.34 11.43
CA PHE A 68 14.96 -4.82 10.62
C PHE A 68 15.37 -5.00 9.15
N SER A 69 16.65 -5.19 8.85
CA SER A 69 17.10 -5.74 7.56
C SER A 69 16.66 -7.22 7.47
N LEU A 70 15.37 -7.39 7.22
CA LEU A 70 14.65 -8.65 7.17
C LEU A 70 15.35 -9.62 6.22
N ALA A 71 15.79 -10.76 6.76
CA ALA A 71 16.69 -11.69 6.08
C ALA A 71 16.05 -12.41 4.87
N LYS A 72 14.73 -12.36 4.71
CA LYS A 72 13.99 -13.07 3.66
C LYS A 72 13.04 -12.15 2.91
N SER A 73 13.09 -12.27 1.59
CA SER A 73 12.25 -11.52 0.65
C SER A 73 11.32 -12.49 -0.07
N THR A 74 10.04 -12.13 -0.14
CA THR A 74 9.02 -12.88 -0.87
C THR A 74 8.38 -11.97 -1.90
N GLU A 75 8.46 -12.31 -3.18
CA GLU A 75 7.67 -11.63 -4.21
C GLU A 75 6.20 -12.05 -4.10
N VAL A 76 5.32 -11.06 -4.18
CA VAL A 76 3.88 -11.20 -4.00
C VAL A 76 3.19 -10.88 -5.32
N SER A 77 2.57 -11.89 -5.94
CA SER A 77 1.69 -11.70 -7.09
C SER A 77 0.27 -11.49 -6.63
N VAL A 78 -0.44 -10.56 -7.29
CA VAL A 78 -1.79 -10.13 -6.89
C VAL A 78 -2.75 -10.09 -8.08
N VAL A 79 -4.05 -10.16 -7.80
CA VAL A 79 -5.10 -9.80 -8.78
C VAL A 79 -5.18 -8.27 -8.81
N ALA A 80 -4.46 -7.63 -9.74
CA ALA A 80 -4.30 -6.18 -9.74
C ALA A 80 -5.63 -5.41 -9.79
N SER A 81 -6.65 -5.94 -10.47
CA SER A 81 -7.99 -5.35 -10.58
C SER A 81 -8.80 -5.35 -9.28
N GLN A 82 -8.37 -6.11 -8.27
CA GLN A 82 -8.99 -6.12 -6.94
C GLN A 82 -8.39 -5.09 -5.99
N LEU A 83 -7.27 -4.46 -6.35
CA LEU A 83 -6.60 -3.46 -5.52
C LEU A 83 -6.84 -2.06 -6.07
N ILE A 84 -6.89 -1.08 -5.17
CA ILE A 84 -6.78 0.33 -5.56
C ILE A 84 -5.30 0.68 -5.67
N TRP A 85 -4.89 1.18 -6.83
CA TRP A 85 -3.52 1.63 -7.08
C TRP A 85 -3.50 3.15 -7.11
N LEU A 86 -2.74 3.75 -6.20
CA LEU A 86 -2.52 5.19 -6.09
C LEU A 86 -1.13 5.49 -6.63
N ARG A 87 -1.08 5.99 -7.86
CA ARG A 87 0.14 6.08 -8.67
C ARG A 87 0.81 7.44 -8.65
N ASN A 88 0.08 8.45 -8.18
CA ASN A 88 0.52 9.84 -8.16
C ASN A 88 -0.24 10.60 -7.06
N PHE A 89 0.19 11.84 -6.84
CA PHE A 89 -0.38 12.70 -5.83
C PHE A 89 -1.89 12.96 -6.04
N GLU A 90 -2.31 13.14 -7.29
CA GLU A 90 -3.69 13.44 -7.65
C GLU A 90 -4.63 12.27 -7.31
N GLU A 91 -4.20 11.03 -7.56
CA GLU A 91 -4.92 9.82 -7.16
C GLU A 91 -5.02 9.68 -5.62
N ILE A 92 -3.98 10.07 -4.88
CA ILE A 92 -4.00 10.09 -3.41
C ILE A 92 -5.03 11.12 -2.89
N VAL A 93 -5.08 12.31 -3.48
CA VAL A 93 -6.08 13.34 -3.15
C VAL A 93 -7.50 12.86 -3.45
N ASP A 94 -7.70 12.21 -4.60
CA ASP A 94 -9.01 11.66 -4.97
C ASP A 94 -9.44 10.52 -4.04
N PHE A 95 -8.49 9.69 -3.60
CA PHE A 95 -8.72 8.66 -2.60
C PHE A 95 -9.17 9.24 -1.26
N GLU A 96 -8.45 10.25 -0.73
CA GLU A 96 -8.82 10.98 0.49
C GLU A 96 -10.25 11.52 0.38
N ARG A 97 -10.54 12.26 -0.70
CA ARG A 97 -11.86 12.87 -0.91
C ARG A 97 -12.99 11.83 -0.92
N ARG A 98 -12.74 10.65 -1.46
CA ARG A 98 -13.74 9.58 -1.61
C ARG A 98 -13.97 8.81 -0.32
N PHE A 99 -12.90 8.50 0.41
CA PHE A 99 -12.96 7.56 1.53
C PHE A 99 -12.77 8.20 2.90
N ARG A 100 -12.61 9.52 2.97
CA ARG A 100 -12.61 10.22 4.25
C ARG A 100 -13.88 9.96 5.05
N THR A 101 -13.71 9.70 6.33
CA THR A 101 -14.74 9.73 7.37
C THR A 101 -14.43 10.91 8.29
N GLU A 102 -15.49 11.62 8.68
CA GLU A 102 -15.44 12.63 9.73
C GLU A 102 -15.83 12.00 11.06
N TRP A 103 -15.12 12.34 12.12
CA TRP A 103 -15.45 11.93 13.48
C TRP A 103 -15.17 13.08 14.45
N SER A 104 -15.88 13.08 15.58
CA SER A 104 -15.70 14.12 16.59
C SER A 104 -15.20 13.54 17.91
N HIS A 105 -14.23 14.22 18.50
CA HIS A 105 -13.71 13.90 19.82
C HIS A 105 -13.48 15.16 20.62
N ALA A 106 -13.99 15.18 21.85
CA ALA A 106 -13.92 16.34 22.74
C ALA A 106 -14.40 17.67 22.09
N GLY A 107 -15.39 17.60 21.18
CA GLY A 107 -15.93 18.76 20.46
C GLY A 107 -15.07 19.26 19.29
N VAL A 108 -13.97 18.58 18.96
CA VAL A 108 -13.14 18.86 17.79
C VAL A 108 -13.52 17.90 16.67
N SER A 109 -13.66 18.41 15.44
CA SER A 109 -13.87 17.60 14.24
C SER A 109 -12.54 17.16 13.66
N HIS A 110 -12.45 15.90 13.28
CA HIS A 110 -11.28 15.27 12.72
C HIS A 110 -11.66 14.46 11.47
N THR A 111 -10.71 14.29 10.56
CA THR A 111 -10.85 13.43 9.38
C THR A 111 -9.85 12.27 9.44
N SER A 112 -10.26 11.12 8.92
CA SER A 112 -9.42 9.96 8.70
C SER A 112 -9.95 9.15 7.52
N ILE A 113 -9.17 8.21 6.99
CA ILE A 113 -9.69 7.27 6.00
C ILE A 113 -10.60 6.25 6.69
N GLY A 114 -11.84 6.12 6.20
CA GLY A 114 -12.75 5.04 6.59
C GLY A 114 -12.35 3.74 5.90
N TRP A 115 -11.45 2.97 6.51
CA TRP A 115 -10.92 1.74 5.91
C TRP A 115 -11.97 0.65 5.68
N ASP A 116 -13.05 0.65 6.47
CA ASP A 116 -14.23 -0.20 6.25
C ASP A 116 -14.90 0.12 4.89
N LYS A 117 -15.04 1.39 4.54
CA LYS A 117 -15.58 1.84 3.24
C LYS A 117 -14.64 1.49 2.09
N VAL A 118 -13.33 1.60 2.31
CA VAL A 118 -12.33 1.19 1.31
C VAL A 118 -12.42 -0.32 1.08
N ALA A 119 -12.53 -1.12 2.14
CA ALA A 119 -12.64 -2.57 2.06
C ALA A 119 -13.94 -3.06 1.43
N ALA A 120 -15.00 -2.26 1.48
CA ALA A 120 -16.23 -2.54 0.73
C ALA A 120 -16.05 -2.33 -0.79
N ALA A 121 -15.03 -1.60 -1.22
CA ALA A 121 -14.77 -1.25 -2.62
C ALA A 121 -13.59 -2.02 -3.24
N ALA A 122 -12.67 -2.54 -2.44
CA ALA A 122 -11.45 -3.20 -2.89
C ALA A 122 -10.88 -4.16 -1.84
N ASP A 123 -9.96 -5.01 -2.26
CA ASP A 123 -9.30 -6.04 -1.44
C ASP A 123 -7.94 -5.60 -0.86
N GLY A 124 -7.50 -4.41 -1.25
CA GLY A 124 -6.29 -3.76 -0.75
C GLY A 124 -6.05 -2.43 -1.44
N VAL A 125 -5.05 -1.70 -0.95
CA VAL A 125 -4.58 -0.45 -1.54
C VAL A 125 -3.06 -0.45 -1.64
N VAL A 126 -2.53 0.08 -2.74
CA VAL A 126 -1.10 0.21 -3.01
C VAL A 126 -0.81 1.64 -3.42
N ILE A 127 0.16 2.27 -2.75
CA ILE A 127 0.70 3.58 -3.13
C ILE A 127 2.04 3.33 -3.80
N THR A 128 2.14 3.61 -5.10
CA THR A 128 3.36 3.32 -5.86
C THR A 128 4.32 4.49 -5.91
N ASP A 129 3.84 5.71 -5.61
CA ASP A 129 4.66 6.91 -5.56
C ASP A 129 4.17 7.84 -4.44
N LEU A 130 5.12 8.41 -3.70
CA LEU A 130 4.88 9.35 -2.60
C LEU A 130 5.70 10.61 -2.83
N ASP A 131 5.05 11.64 -3.37
CA ASP A 131 5.61 12.98 -3.46
C ASP A 131 5.54 13.66 -2.08
N PHE A 132 6.54 13.39 -1.25
CA PHE A 132 6.59 13.93 0.11
C PHE A 132 6.55 15.45 0.16
N ASP A 133 7.14 16.15 -0.80
CA ASP A 133 7.13 17.61 -0.86
C ASP A 133 5.71 18.15 -1.03
N LYS A 134 4.90 17.52 -1.88
CA LYS A 134 3.47 17.86 -2.00
C LYS A 134 2.68 17.41 -0.77
N LEU A 135 2.91 16.19 -0.28
CA LEU A 135 2.18 15.63 0.87
C LEU A 135 2.36 16.50 2.13
N TYR A 136 3.60 16.93 2.45
CA TYR A 136 3.86 17.79 3.61
C TYR A 136 3.24 19.19 3.50
N ARG A 137 2.93 19.65 2.29
CA ARG A 137 2.21 20.92 2.07
C ARG A 137 0.70 20.75 2.21
N THR A 138 0.18 19.52 2.21
CA THR A 138 -1.26 19.23 2.29
C THR A 138 -1.60 18.55 3.61
N ARG A 139 -2.07 19.36 4.58
CA ARG A 139 -2.44 18.91 5.94
C ARG A 139 -3.51 17.81 5.99
N GLU A 140 -4.28 17.60 4.93
CA GLU A 140 -5.35 16.59 4.91
C GLU A 140 -4.81 15.18 4.60
N LEU A 141 -3.58 15.05 4.09
CA LEU A 141 -3.02 13.77 3.62
C LEU A 141 -2.09 13.10 4.66
N HIS A 142 -2.28 13.39 5.95
CA HIS A 142 -1.47 12.82 7.02
C HIS A 142 -1.46 11.28 7.02
N TRP A 143 -2.57 10.64 6.61
CA TRP A 143 -2.63 9.19 6.51
C TRP A 143 -1.61 8.66 5.48
N ALA A 144 -1.45 9.31 4.32
CA ALA A 144 -0.52 8.89 3.27
C ALA A 144 0.93 9.16 3.67
N ILE A 145 1.20 10.28 4.34
CA ILE A 145 2.52 10.58 4.92
C ILE A 145 2.95 9.47 5.87
N SER A 146 2.02 8.96 6.68
CA SER A 146 2.32 7.90 7.66
C SER A 146 2.79 6.59 7.01
N TRP A 147 2.62 6.39 5.70
CA TRP A 147 3.09 5.18 5.02
C TRP A 147 4.61 5.14 4.86
N GLU A 148 5.30 6.29 4.96
CA GLU A 148 6.77 6.45 4.99
C GLU A 148 7.53 6.05 3.72
N CYS A 149 6.99 5.13 2.93
CA CYS A 149 7.53 4.71 1.64
C CYS A 149 6.42 4.11 0.75
N ALA A 150 6.70 4.01 -0.55
CA ALA A 150 5.80 3.34 -1.48
C ALA A 150 5.60 1.88 -1.06
N SER A 151 4.35 1.55 -0.72
CA SER A 151 3.98 0.30 -0.08
C SER A 151 2.51 -0.01 -0.37
N GLY A 152 2.02 -1.13 0.12
CA GLY A 152 0.64 -1.58 -0.02
C GLY A 152 0.17 -2.35 1.20
N CYS A 153 -1.13 -2.35 1.44
CA CYS A 153 -1.79 -3.17 2.44
C CYS A 153 -2.92 -3.96 1.78
N ILE A 154 -2.83 -5.29 1.85
CA ILE A 154 -3.79 -6.23 1.26
C ILE A 154 -4.53 -6.91 2.41
N TRP A 155 -5.84 -6.73 2.49
CA TRP A 155 -6.65 -7.23 3.60
C TRP A 155 -7.51 -8.44 3.24
N ASN A 156 -7.70 -8.75 1.96
CA ASN A 156 -8.30 -10.01 1.52
C ASN A 156 -7.23 -10.93 0.90
N SER A 157 -7.01 -12.09 1.51
CA SER A 157 -6.00 -13.05 1.02
C SER A 157 -6.31 -13.60 -0.37
N LEU A 158 -7.57 -13.55 -0.83
CA LEU A 158 -7.95 -13.98 -2.18
C LEU A 158 -7.36 -13.10 -3.28
N ALA A 159 -6.96 -11.86 -2.95
CA ALA A 159 -6.26 -10.99 -3.88
C ALA A 159 -4.79 -11.36 -4.09
N VAL A 160 -4.22 -12.25 -3.26
CA VAL A 160 -2.86 -12.76 -3.41
C VAL A 160 -2.89 -14.08 -4.16
N THR A 161 -2.30 -14.11 -5.36
CA THR A 161 -2.32 -15.28 -6.24
C THR A 161 -1.09 -16.15 -6.09
N ARG A 162 0.05 -15.58 -5.68
CA ARG A 162 1.30 -16.31 -5.53
C ARG A 162 2.25 -15.64 -4.54
N LEU A 163 2.98 -16.47 -3.83
CA LEU A 163 4.12 -16.09 -2.98
C LEU A 163 5.36 -16.84 -3.48
N THR A 164 6.42 -16.12 -3.80
CA THR A 164 7.67 -16.71 -4.31
C THR A 164 8.84 -16.24 -3.46
N GLU A 165 9.54 -17.18 -2.79
CA GLU A 165 10.80 -16.85 -2.12
C GLU A 165 11.81 -16.35 -3.14
N ILE A 166 12.44 -15.21 -2.83
CA ILE A 166 13.58 -14.71 -3.58
C ILE A 166 14.85 -15.28 -2.93
N VAL A 167 15.39 -16.34 -3.52
CA VAL A 167 16.64 -16.98 -3.09
C VAL A 167 17.79 -16.38 -3.90
N ASN A 168 18.75 -15.74 -3.25
CA ASN A 168 20.03 -15.26 -3.81
C ASN A 168 20.02 -14.12 -4.85
N ALA A 169 18.89 -13.46 -5.12
CA ALA A 169 18.97 -12.13 -5.71
C ALA A 169 19.07 -11.13 -4.56
N SER A 170 20.12 -10.29 -4.55
CA SER A 170 19.91 -8.97 -3.97
C SER A 170 18.68 -8.43 -4.70
N PRO A 171 17.59 -8.02 -4.03
CA PRO A 171 16.38 -7.49 -4.70
C PRO A 171 16.63 -6.20 -5.50
N LEU A 172 17.91 -5.88 -5.73
CA LEU A 172 18.51 -4.68 -6.28
C LEU A 172 19.49 -4.98 -7.41
N ASP A 173 19.73 -6.24 -7.79
CA ASP A 173 20.56 -6.49 -8.98
C ASP A 173 19.79 -5.94 -10.19
N PRO A 174 20.32 -4.92 -10.89
CA PRO A 174 19.70 -4.44 -12.10
C PRO A 174 19.79 -5.57 -13.14
N LEU A 175 18.66 -5.90 -13.75
CA LEU A 175 18.65 -6.67 -15.01
C LEU A 175 19.43 -5.90 -16.09
#